data_AF-A0A1B2J2U3-F1
#
_entry.id   AF-A0A1B2J2U3-F1
#
_cell.length_a   1.000
_cell.length_b   1.000
_cell.length_c   1.000
_cell.angle_alpha   90.00
_cell.angle_beta   90.00
_cell.angle_gamma   90.00
#
_symmetry.space_group_name_H-M   'P 1'
#
loop_
_entity.id
_entity.type
_entity.pdbx_description
1 polymer ?
#
loop_
_entity_poly.entity_id
_entity_poly.type
_entity_poly.pdbx_seq_one_letter_code
_entity_poly.pdbx_strand_id
1 'polypeptide(L)'
;MNDIKDTTGAALASGERIATRFHFSSFIHSRSLNVIQPDIGICGGITEARKISDMADTNDIDVQFHVCGSPIATAVALQLEAVIPNSLIHEYHEISLKPQNIASGLYDYHPIDGYFKIPDKPGIGQALSDDAMTSAVKTTID
;
A
#
# COMPACT_ATOMS: atom_id res chain seq x y z
N MET A 1 7.32 -14.70 14.60
CA MET A 1 6.52 -15.15 13.45
C MET A 1 6.79 -16.61 13.09
N ASN A 2 8.04 -17.10 13.12
CA ASN A 2 8.35 -18.52 12.85
C ASN A 2 7.55 -19.50 13.72
N ASP A 3 7.53 -19.34 15.05
CA ASP A 3 6.78 -20.25 15.92
C ASP A 3 5.29 -20.36 15.54
N ILE A 4 4.67 -19.23 15.16
CA ILE A 4 3.26 -19.19 14.71
C ILE A 4 3.13 -19.92 13.37
N LYS A 5 4.04 -19.66 12.43
CA LYS A 5 4.05 -20.28 11.10
C LYS A 5 4.19 -21.80 11.22
N ASP A 6 5.13 -22.27 12.02
CA ASP A 6 5.45 -23.68 12.20
C ASP A 6 4.34 -24.42 12.97
N THR A 7 3.70 -23.76 13.93
CA THR A 7 2.61 -24.36 14.71
C THR A 7 1.31 -24.44 13.91
N THR A 8 1.00 -23.45 13.08
CA THR A 8 -0.29 -23.35 12.37
C THR A 8 -0.25 -23.93 10.95
N GLY A 9 0.92 -23.88 10.29
CA GLY A 9 1.05 -24.18 8.86
C GLY A 9 0.37 -23.16 7.94
N ALA A 10 -0.22 -22.09 8.48
CA ALA A 10 -0.91 -21.07 7.72
C ALA A 10 0.09 -20.10 7.06
N ALA A 11 -0.28 -19.58 5.88
CA ALA A 11 0.44 -18.46 5.29
C ALA A 11 0.26 -17.22 6.17
N LEU A 12 1.37 -16.56 6.54
CA LEU A 12 1.34 -15.37 7.39
C LEU A 12 1.58 -14.10 6.57
N ALA A 13 0.82 -13.06 6.90
CA ALA A 13 0.98 -11.72 6.34
C ALA A 13 1.19 -10.69 7.47
N SER A 14 2.10 -9.73 7.27
CA SER A 14 2.24 -8.56 8.14
C SER A 14 3.06 -7.46 7.47
N GLY A 15 2.94 -6.21 7.94
CA GLY A 15 3.80 -5.13 7.45
C GLY A 15 3.29 -3.72 7.72
N GLU A 16 1.99 -3.53 8.00
CA GLU A 16 1.37 -2.20 8.08
C GLU A 16 2.06 -1.26 9.07
N ARG A 17 2.64 -1.79 10.15
CA ARG A 17 3.31 -1.04 11.22
C ARG A 17 4.82 -1.10 11.17
N ILE A 18 5.40 -1.66 10.09
CA ILE A 18 6.84 -1.83 9.95
C ILE A 18 7.39 -0.72 9.06
N ALA A 19 8.35 0.05 9.58
CA ALA A 19 8.97 1.14 8.85
C ALA A 19 10.33 0.76 8.26
N THR A 20 10.60 1.14 7.01
CA THR A 20 11.88 0.98 6.28
C THR A 20 12.30 -0.46 5.98
N ARG A 21 13.15 -0.63 4.96
CA ARG A 21 13.69 -1.94 4.59
C ARG A 21 14.52 -2.59 5.70
N PHE A 22 15.09 -1.80 6.61
CA PHE A 22 15.92 -2.33 7.68
C PHE A 22 15.13 -3.18 8.68
N HIS A 23 13.89 -2.80 9.00
CA HIS A 23 13.04 -3.62 9.87
C HIS A 23 12.37 -4.77 9.11
N PHE A 24 12.00 -4.57 7.84
CA PHE A 24 11.49 -5.64 7.00
C PHE A 24 12.52 -6.76 6.75
N SER A 25 13.81 -6.41 6.69
CA SER A 25 14.91 -7.34 6.43
C SER A 25 14.87 -8.58 7.32
N SER A 26 14.62 -8.43 8.62
CA SER A 26 14.58 -9.58 9.55
C SER A 26 13.45 -10.56 9.22
N PHE A 27 12.28 -10.07 8.83
CA PHE A 27 11.13 -10.91 8.47
C PHE A 27 11.32 -11.61 7.13
N ILE A 28 11.92 -10.89 6.17
CA ILE A 28 12.18 -11.39 4.82
C ILE A 28 13.26 -12.47 4.83
N HIS A 29 14.43 -12.21 5.44
CA HIS A 29 15.53 -13.18 5.46
C HIS A 29 15.21 -14.42 6.29
N SER A 30 14.42 -14.28 7.37
CA SER A 30 13.94 -15.43 8.13
C SER A 30 12.80 -16.18 7.44
N ARG A 31 12.27 -15.64 6.33
CA ARG A 31 11.07 -16.14 5.61
C ARG A 31 9.90 -16.41 6.55
N SER A 32 9.78 -15.57 7.57
CA SER A 32 8.79 -15.73 8.64
C SER A 32 7.40 -15.22 8.24
N LEU A 33 7.32 -14.47 7.14
CA LEU A 33 6.11 -14.04 6.47
C LEU A 33 6.10 -14.59 5.04
N ASN A 34 4.90 -14.91 4.54
CA ASN A 34 4.67 -15.31 3.14
C ASN A 34 4.29 -14.09 2.28
N VAL A 35 3.63 -13.11 2.89
CA VAL A 35 3.24 -11.86 2.26
C VAL A 35 3.66 -10.72 3.17
N ILE A 36 4.30 -9.69 2.64
CA ILE A 36 4.53 -8.45 3.38
C ILE A 36 3.51 -7.39 3.02
N GLN A 37 3.17 -6.56 4.01
CA GLN A 37 2.13 -5.54 3.87
C GLN A 37 2.61 -4.12 4.18
N PRO A 38 3.67 -3.61 3.52
CA PRO A 38 4.13 -2.25 3.77
C PRO A 38 3.01 -1.23 3.49
N ASP A 39 2.74 -0.36 4.46
CA ASP A 39 1.94 0.84 4.23
C ASP A 39 2.86 1.93 3.65
N ILE A 40 2.56 2.46 2.48
CA ILE A 40 3.45 3.40 1.77
C ILE A 40 3.60 4.73 2.54
N GLY A 41 2.57 5.15 3.29
CA GLY A 41 2.61 6.34 4.14
C GLY A 41 3.43 6.15 5.42
N ILE A 42 3.67 4.91 5.84
CA ILE A 42 4.41 4.58 7.07
C ILE A 42 5.82 4.07 6.76
N CYS A 43 5.98 3.26 5.72
CA CYS A 43 7.20 2.50 5.48
C CYS A 43 8.38 3.34 4.98
N GLY A 44 8.14 4.61 4.63
CA GLY A 44 9.14 5.53 4.09
C GLY A 44 8.84 6.03 2.68
N GLY A 45 7.59 5.94 2.22
CA GLY A 45 7.16 6.45 0.92
C GLY A 45 7.44 5.50 -0.25
N ILE A 46 7.10 5.97 -1.46
CA ILE A 46 7.16 5.20 -2.72
C ILE A 46 8.53 4.56 -2.94
N THR A 47 9.60 5.34 -2.76
CA THR A 47 10.98 4.89 -2.96
C THR A 47 11.37 3.75 -2.03
N GLU A 48 10.98 3.83 -0.75
CA GLU A 48 11.32 2.81 0.23
C GLU A 48 10.42 1.58 0.08
N ALA A 49 9.13 1.77 -0.22
CA ALA A 49 8.18 0.72 -0.56
C ALA A 49 8.67 -0.14 -1.74
N ARG A 50 9.19 0.50 -2.81
CA ARG A 50 9.79 -0.22 -3.95
C ARG A 50 10.98 -1.07 -3.53
N LYS A 51 11.92 -0.52 -2.74
CA LYS A 51 13.09 -1.25 -2.24
C LYS A 51 12.72 -2.41 -1.31
N ILE A 52 11.71 -2.23 -0.48
CA ILE A 52 11.16 -3.30 0.37
C ILE A 52 10.60 -4.42 -0.53
N SER A 53 9.84 -4.06 -1.56
CA SER A 53 9.25 -5.00 -2.51
C SER A 53 10.31 -5.78 -3.30
N ASP A 54 11.36 -5.10 -3.77
CA ASP A 54 12.51 -5.73 -4.46
C ASP A 54 13.24 -6.74 -3.57
N MET A 55 13.42 -6.41 -2.28
CA MET A 55 14.06 -7.32 -1.32
C MET A 55 13.17 -8.53 -1.00
N ALA A 56 11.85 -8.36 -0.99
CA ALA A 56 10.91 -9.45 -0.81
C ALA A 56 10.88 -10.40 -2.03
N ASP A 57 10.96 -9.83 -3.24
CA ASP A 57 10.96 -10.57 -4.51
C ASP A 57 12.12 -11.58 -4.57
N THR A 58 13.32 -11.18 -4.14
CA THR A 58 14.49 -12.08 -4.08
C THR A 58 14.37 -13.22 -3.05
N ASN A 59 13.29 -13.28 -2.29
CA ASN A 59 13.04 -14.27 -1.24
C ASN A 59 11.70 -15.02 -1.44
N ASP A 60 11.09 -14.95 -2.63
CA ASP A 60 9.76 -15.50 -2.94
C ASP A 60 8.68 -15.04 -1.95
N ILE A 61 8.74 -13.77 -1.55
CA ILE A 61 7.76 -13.16 -0.67
C ILE A 61 6.94 -12.17 -1.49
N ASP A 62 5.64 -12.42 -1.50
CA ASP A 62 4.66 -11.59 -2.16
C ASP A 62 4.42 -10.28 -1.40
N VAL A 63 3.90 -9.28 -2.11
CA VAL A 63 3.57 -7.96 -1.57
C VAL A 63 2.09 -7.67 -1.79
N GLN A 64 1.45 -7.19 -0.73
CA GLN A 64 0.16 -6.50 -0.79
C GLN A 64 0.30 -5.20 -0.02
N PHE A 65 0.23 -4.03 -0.65
CA PHE A 65 0.36 -2.78 0.11
C PHE A 65 -0.85 -2.56 1.00
N HIS A 66 -0.62 -2.25 2.27
CA HIS A 66 -1.70 -1.84 3.17
C HIS A 66 -2.27 -0.50 2.70
N VAL A 67 -3.60 -0.43 2.54
CA VAL A 67 -4.34 0.74 2.07
C VAL A 67 -5.59 0.93 2.92
N CYS A 68 -5.42 1.65 4.03
CA CYS A 68 -6.51 2.17 4.85
C CYS A 68 -6.40 3.70 4.92
N GLY A 69 -6.80 4.40 3.86
CA GLY A 69 -6.58 5.83 3.75
C GLY A 69 -7.40 6.53 2.67
N SER A 70 -6.89 7.67 2.22
CA SER A 70 -7.53 8.52 1.21
C SER A 70 -7.39 7.94 -0.21
N PRO A 71 -8.13 8.47 -1.21
CA PRO A 71 -7.97 8.08 -2.60
C PRO A 71 -6.54 8.23 -3.15
N ILE A 72 -5.71 9.05 -2.51
CA ILE A 72 -4.27 9.17 -2.83
C ILE A 72 -3.53 7.88 -2.46
N ALA A 73 -3.78 7.31 -1.28
CA ALA A 73 -3.13 6.07 -0.85
C ALA A 73 -3.44 4.92 -1.83
N THR A 74 -4.70 4.80 -2.24
CA THR A 74 -5.14 3.84 -3.27
C THR A 74 -4.42 4.05 -4.59
N ALA A 75 -4.41 5.28 -5.12
CA ALA A 75 -3.77 5.57 -6.40
C ALA A 75 -2.26 5.25 -6.39
N VAL A 76 -1.56 5.59 -5.30
CA VAL A 76 -0.13 5.30 -5.16
C VAL A 76 0.13 3.79 -5.05
N ALA A 77 -0.68 3.06 -4.28
CA ALA A 77 -0.57 1.61 -4.18
C ALA A 77 -0.76 0.92 -5.54
N LEU A 78 -1.81 1.30 -6.30
CA LEU A 78 -2.06 0.75 -7.63
C LEU A 78 -0.89 0.98 -8.60
N GLN A 79 -0.28 2.17 -8.58
CA GLN A 79 0.90 2.45 -9.40
C GLN A 79 2.09 1.56 -9.04
N LEU A 80 2.31 1.31 -7.74
CA LEU A 80 3.39 0.42 -7.30
C LEU A 80 3.10 -1.05 -7.61
N GLU A 81 1.88 -1.52 -7.38
CA GLU A 81 1.45 -2.89 -7.70
C GLU A 81 1.59 -3.19 -9.20
N ALA A 82 1.36 -2.20 -10.05
CA ALA A 82 1.51 -2.34 -11.50
C ALA A 82 2.97 -2.54 -11.97
N VAL A 83 3.97 -2.18 -11.14
CA VAL A 83 5.39 -2.20 -11.54
C VAL A 83 6.26 -3.18 -10.76
N ILE A 84 5.73 -3.81 -9.71
CA ILE A 84 6.44 -4.87 -8.97
C ILE A 84 6.01 -6.25 -9.49
N PRO A 85 6.93 -7.20 -9.71
CA PRO A 85 6.59 -8.53 -10.24
C PRO A 85 5.92 -9.43 -9.19
N ASN A 86 6.07 -9.12 -7.90
CA ASN A 86 5.58 -9.89 -6.77
C ASN A 86 4.37 -9.23 -6.08
N SER A 87 3.55 -8.47 -6.82
CA SER A 87 2.25 -8.01 -6.31
C SER A 87 1.26 -9.19 -6.29
N LEU A 88 0.61 -9.41 -5.14
CA LEU A 88 -0.31 -10.54 -4.97
C LEU A 88 -1.78 -10.13 -5.05
N ILE A 89 -2.18 -9.11 -4.29
CA ILE A 89 -3.57 -8.64 -4.20
C ILE A 89 -3.60 -7.19 -3.68
N HIS A 90 -4.64 -6.44 -4.04
CA HIS A 90 -4.88 -5.09 -3.54
C HIS A 90 -5.86 -5.10 -2.36
N GLU A 91 -5.61 -4.30 -1.33
CA GLU A 91 -6.58 -4.07 -0.25
C GLU A 91 -7.59 -2.98 -0.63
N TYR A 92 -8.89 -3.31 -0.54
CA TYR A 92 -9.96 -2.33 -0.68
C TYR A 92 -10.73 -2.21 0.63
N HIS A 93 -10.31 -1.25 1.45
CA HIS A 93 -10.83 -1.04 2.78
C HIS A 93 -12.22 -0.36 2.77
N GLU A 94 -13.01 -0.61 3.81
CA GLU A 94 -14.37 -0.05 3.97
C GLU A 94 -14.41 1.48 3.96
N ILE A 95 -13.35 2.12 4.47
CA ILE A 95 -13.19 3.59 4.44
C ILE A 95 -13.24 4.16 3.02
N SER A 96 -12.79 3.39 2.02
CA SER A 96 -12.78 3.77 0.60
C SER A 96 -14.19 3.85 0.02
N LEU A 97 -15.19 3.27 0.69
CA LEU A 97 -16.60 3.33 0.31
C LEU A 97 -17.32 4.55 0.89
N LYS A 98 -16.70 5.27 1.83
CA LYS A 98 -17.36 6.41 2.50
C LYS A 98 -17.44 7.60 1.55
N PRO A 99 -18.62 8.22 1.37
CA PRO A 99 -18.78 9.38 0.49
C PRO A 99 -17.82 10.53 0.80
N GLN A 100 -17.51 10.76 2.07
CA GLN A 100 -16.58 11.81 2.48
C GLN A 100 -15.14 11.50 2.07
N ASN A 101 -14.74 10.23 2.10
CA ASN A 101 -13.40 9.81 1.70
C ASN A 101 -13.27 9.88 0.18
N ILE A 102 -14.28 9.40 -0.56
CA ILE A 102 -14.33 9.49 -2.03
C ILE A 102 -14.23 10.97 -2.47
N ALA A 103 -15.01 11.85 -1.85
CA ALA A 103 -15.02 13.29 -2.14
C ALA A 103 -13.71 14.03 -1.80
N SER A 104 -12.79 13.40 -1.06
CA SER A 104 -11.49 14.00 -0.75
C SER A 104 -10.48 13.94 -1.91
N GLY A 105 -10.73 13.13 -2.93
CA GLY A 105 -9.93 13.02 -4.16
C GLY A 105 -10.64 13.60 -5.39
N LEU A 106 -9.91 13.77 -6.48
CA LEU A 106 -10.48 14.20 -7.78
C LEU A 106 -11.15 13.06 -8.55
N TYR A 107 -10.67 11.84 -8.36
CA TYR A 107 -11.12 10.66 -9.12
C TYR A 107 -11.51 9.52 -8.17
N ASP A 108 -12.63 8.87 -8.47
CA ASP A 108 -13.10 7.69 -7.75
C ASP A 108 -12.61 6.41 -8.46
N TYR A 109 -11.55 5.81 -7.93
CA TYR A 109 -11.08 4.50 -8.37
C TYR A 109 -11.67 3.42 -7.47
N HIS A 110 -12.44 2.51 -8.06
CA HIS A 110 -13.06 1.38 -7.38
C HIS A 110 -12.90 0.11 -8.22
N PRO A 111 -12.92 -1.08 -7.59
CA PRO A 111 -12.81 -2.32 -8.32
C PRO A 111 -14.10 -2.62 -9.10
N ILE A 112 -13.95 -3.22 -10.28
CA ILE A 112 -15.05 -3.77 -11.07
C ILE A 112 -14.82 -5.28 -11.14
N ASP A 113 -15.81 -6.07 -10.72
CA ASP A 113 -15.74 -7.54 -10.65
C ASP A 113 -14.51 -8.07 -9.88
N GLY A 114 -14.10 -7.35 -8.83
CA GLY A 114 -12.95 -7.71 -7.99
C GLY A 114 -11.59 -7.25 -8.52
N TYR A 115 -11.54 -6.48 -9.61
CA TYR A 115 -10.29 -6.01 -10.22
C TYR A 115 -10.24 -4.49 -10.29
N PHE A 116 -9.08 -3.93 -9.92
CA PHE A 116 -8.78 -2.53 -10.15
C PHE A 116 -8.19 -2.30 -11.54
N LYS A 117 -8.45 -1.13 -12.10
CA LYS A 117 -7.67 -0.58 -13.22
C LYS A 117 -6.60 0.34 -12.67
N ILE A 118 -5.43 0.32 -13.31
CA ILE A 118 -4.34 1.24 -12.97
C ILE A 118 -4.71 2.65 -13.49
N PRO A 119 -4.55 3.71 -12.66
CA PRO A 119 -4.75 5.07 -13.12
C PRO A 119 -3.87 5.42 -14.33
N ASP A 120 -4.46 6.00 -15.37
CA ASP A 120 -3.80 6.31 -16.65
C ASP A 120 -3.42 7.80 -16.81
N LYS A 121 -3.71 8.61 -15.78
CA LYS A 121 -3.42 10.04 -15.74
C LYS A 121 -1.97 10.29 -15.31
N PRO A 122 -1.36 11.44 -15.70
CA PRO A 122 0.01 11.76 -15.31
C PRO A 122 0.27 11.71 -13.80
N GLY A 123 1.49 11.33 -13.43
CA GLY A 123 1.89 11.17 -12.03
C GLY A 123 1.24 9.95 -11.40
N ILE A 124 0.77 10.09 -10.15
CA ILE A 124 0.04 9.02 -9.47
C ILE A 124 -1.41 8.88 -9.95
N GLY A 125 -1.86 9.79 -10.83
CA GLY A 125 -3.22 9.83 -11.35
C GLY A 125 -4.28 10.27 -10.34
N GLN A 126 -3.90 10.99 -9.29
CA GLN A 126 -4.80 11.50 -8.25
C GLN A 126 -4.29 12.82 -7.66
N ALA A 127 -5.20 13.62 -7.12
CA ALA A 127 -4.90 14.76 -6.26
C ALA A 127 -6.01 14.96 -5.22
N LEU A 128 -5.77 15.82 -4.23
CA LEU A 128 -6.82 16.28 -3.32
C LEU A 128 -7.88 17.08 -4.10
N SER A 129 -9.14 16.94 -3.73
CA SER A 129 -10.22 17.76 -4.29
C SER A 129 -10.10 19.23 -3.86
N ASP A 130 -10.72 20.14 -4.63
CA ASP A 130 -10.75 21.56 -4.28
C ASP A 130 -11.37 21.80 -2.90
N ASP A 131 -12.41 21.03 -2.54
CA ASP A 131 -13.05 21.12 -1.22
C ASP A 131 -12.11 20.63 -0.11
N ALA A 132 -11.43 19.50 -0.29
CA ALA A 132 -10.42 19.02 0.66
C ALA A 132 -9.27 20.02 0.82
N MET A 133 -8.80 20.59 -0.28
CA MET A 133 -7.75 21.61 -0.27
C MET A 133 -8.21 22.93 0.36
N THR A 134 -9.47 23.32 0.24
CA THR A 134 -9.95 24.60 0.78
C THR A 134 -10.28 24.51 2.27
N SER A 135 -10.89 23.40 2.70
CA SER A 135 -11.37 23.16 4.07
C SER A 135 -10.30 22.67 5.05
N ALA A 136 -9.17 22.14 4.56
CA ALA A 136 -8.10 21.64 5.42
C ALA A 136 -7.45 22.73 6.28
N VAL A 137 -6.98 22.35 7.47
CA VAL A 137 -6.03 23.14 8.25
C VAL A 137 -4.72 23.21 7.48
N LYS A 138 -4.24 24.42 7.20
CA LYS A 138 -3.06 24.66 6.36
C LYS A 138 -1.93 25.26 7.17
N THR A 139 -0.75 24.72 6.95
CA THR A 139 0.51 25.32 7.36
C THR A 139 1.42 25.33 6.15
N THR A 140 1.94 26.50 5.79
CA THR A 140 2.97 26.64 4.75
C THR A 140 4.33 26.73 5.42
N ILE A 141 5.31 25.99 4.89
CA ILE A 141 6.71 26.08 5.31
C ILE A 141 7.42 26.90 4.23
N ASP A 142 7.97 28.05 4.61
CA ASP A 142 8.73 28.94 3.73
C ASP A 142 10.13 28.39 3.41
#